data_AF-A0DQ92-F1
#
_entry.id   AF-A0DQ92-F1
#
_cell.length_a   1.000
_cell.length_b   1.000
_cell.length_c   1.000
_cell.angle_alpha   90.00
_cell.angle_beta   90.00
_cell.angle_gamma   90.00
#
_symmetry.space_group_name_H-M   'P 1'
#
loop_
_entity.id
_entity.type
_entity.pdbx_description
1 polymer ?
#
loop_
_entity_poly.entity_id
_entity_poly.type
_entity_poly.pdbx_seq_one_letter_code
_entity_poly.pdbx_strand_id
1 'polypeptide(L)'
;MHTYDITAEILTPRFLEACRREGFHENELIRKTKAQVVQMVKSKDPSLTDDFICEIEKHLEEKRKQKIDLVRAQRQKILQENGPRSKSTHNQSQLNFSSISYAEKQSKILETIKRRQQIEIDKMIEQEQLKEQQEKDMQQKLLKQAIQRATILRGIKKETGVQ
;
A
#
# COMPACT_ATOMS: atom_id res chain seq x y z
N MET A 1 -21.36 -30.79 -3.62
CA MET A 1 -20.32 -29.86 -4.12
C MET A 1 -18.97 -30.50 -3.91
N HIS A 2 -18.13 -30.61 -4.94
CA HIS A 2 -16.76 -31.08 -4.70
C HIS A 2 -16.04 -30.04 -3.83
N THR A 3 -15.30 -30.54 -2.85
CA THR A 3 -14.63 -29.72 -1.83
C THR A 3 -13.63 -28.73 -2.41
N TYR A 4 -13.29 -28.78 -3.69
CA TYR A 4 -12.30 -27.90 -4.32
C TYR A 4 -12.86 -27.06 -5.48
N ASP A 5 -14.18 -27.08 -5.68
CA ASP A 5 -14.78 -26.19 -6.68
C ASP A 5 -14.95 -24.79 -6.08
N ILE A 6 -14.41 -23.78 -6.76
CA ILE A 6 -14.53 -22.38 -6.35
C ILE A 6 -15.69 -21.77 -7.13
N THR A 7 -16.79 -21.50 -6.42
CA THR A 7 -17.98 -20.82 -6.94
C THR A 7 -17.97 -19.33 -6.57
N ALA A 8 -18.84 -18.54 -7.19
CA ALA A 8 -19.00 -17.12 -6.86
C ALA A 8 -19.29 -16.88 -5.37
N GLU A 9 -20.00 -17.81 -4.72
CA GLU A 9 -20.31 -17.75 -3.28
C GLU A 9 -19.07 -17.89 -2.38
N ILE A 10 -18.03 -18.57 -2.86
CA ILE A 10 -16.77 -18.76 -2.13
C ILE A 10 -15.88 -17.52 -2.25
N LEU A 11 -15.97 -16.79 -3.37
CA LEU A 11 -15.20 -15.58 -3.71
C LEU A 11 -15.65 -14.33 -2.91
N THR A 12 -15.91 -14.51 -1.62
CA THR A 12 -16.17 -13.41 -0.68
C THR A 12 -14.97 -12.45 -0.57
N PRO A 13 -15.16 -11.19 -0.15
CA PRO A 13 -14.05 -10.24 0.04
C PRO A 13 -12.92 -10.77 0.93
N ARG A 14 -13.25 -11.56 1.96
CA ARG A 14 -12.26 -12.20 2.84
C ARG A 14 -11.47 -13.32 2.14
N PHE A 15 -12.09 -14.01 1.20
CA PHE A 15 -11.41 -15.02 0.40
C PHE A 15 -10.47 -14.37 -0.62
N LEU A 16 -10.89 -13.27 -1.25
CA LEU A 16 -10.03 -12.48 -2.14
C LEU A 16 -8.84 -11.87 -1.39
N GLU A 17 -9.06 -11.36 -0.18
CA GLU A 17 -7.97 -10.90 0.69
C GLU A 17 -7.01 -12.04 1.07
N ALA A 18 -7.54 -13.24 1.34
CA ALA A 18 -6.71 -14.42 1.58
C ALA A 18 -5.86 -14.79 0.35
N CYS A 19 -6.44 -14.73 -0.86
CA CYS A 19 -5.71 -14.91 -2.12
C CYS A 19 -4.57 -13.88 -2.24
N ARG A 20 -4.86 -12.61 -1.99
CA ARG A 20 -3.88 -11.52 -2.04
C ARG A 20 -2.74 -11.71 -1.04
N ARG A 21 -3.03 -12.17 0.18
CA ARG A 21 -2.01 -12.41 1.22
C ARG A 21 -1.10 -13.60 0.90
N GLU A 22 -1.63 -14.63 0.24
CA GLU A 22 -0.84 -15.78 -0.25
C GLU A 22 -0.15 -15.50 -1.60
N GLY A 23 -0.46 -14.39 -2.27
CA GLY A 23 0.12 -14.02 -3.56
C GLY A 23 -0.47 -14.77 -4.75
N PHE A 24 -1.70 -15.27 -4.64
CA PHE A 24 -2.41 -15.96 -5.72
C PHE A 24 -3.50 -15.07 -6.32
N HIS A 25 -3.73 -15.18 -7.63
CA HIS A 25 -4.90 -14.61 -8.30
C HIS A 25 -6.07 -15.60 -8.26
N GLU A 26 -7.32 -15.12 -8.12
CA GLU A 26 -8.51 -16.01 -8.08
C GLU A 26 -8.64 -16.96 -9.28
N ASN A 27 -8.24 -16.51 -10.49
CA ASN A 27 -8.25 -17.29 -11.73
C ASN A 27 -7.34 -18.52 -11.67
N GLU A 28 -6.33 -18.54 -10.79
CA GLU A 28 -5.45 -19.68 -10.60
C GLU A 28 -6.10 -20.80 -9.79
N LEU A 29 -7.18 -20.49 -9.06
CA LEU A 29 -7.94 -21.45 -8.27
C LEU A 29 -9.07 -22.09 -9.08
N ILE A 30 -9.43 -21.50 -10.22
CA ILE A 30 -10.42 -22.04 -11.14
C ILE A 30 -9.84 -23.25 -11.86
N ARG A 31 -10.61 -24.35 -11.86
CA ARG A 31 -10.22 -25.58 -12.55
C ARG A 31 -10.13 -25.34 -14.05
N LYS A 32 -9.03 -25.80 -14.66
CA LYS A 32 -8.88 -25.80 -16.11
C LYS A 32 -9.65 -26.98 -16.70
N THR A 33 -10.31 -26.76 -17.81
CA THR A 33 -10.94 -27.83 -18.58
C THR A 33 -9.87 -28.66 -19.29
N LYS A 34 -10.17 -29.93 -19.57
CA LYS A 34 -9.26 -30.80 -20.34
C LYS A 34 -8.86 -30.16 -21.68
N ALA A 35 -9.80 -29.53 -22.39
CA ALA A 35 -9.53 -28.81 -23.63
C ALA A 35 -8.48 -27.69 -23.46
N GLN A 36 -8.57 -26.90 -22.39
CA GLN A 36 -7.58 -25.85 -22.09
C GLN A 36 -6.21 -26.43 -21.76
N VAL A 37 -6.15 -27.56 -21.03
CA VAL A 37 -4.88 -28.24 -20.73
C VAL A 37 -4.25 -28.78 -22.01
N VAL A 38 -5.02 -29.45 -22.86
CA VAL A 38 -4.57 -29.95 -24.17
C VAL A 38 -3.99 -28.81 -25.01
N GLN A 39 -4.72 -27.69 -25.13
CA GLN A 39 -4.26 -26.53 -25.88
C GLN A 39 -2.94 -25.97 -25.34
N MET A 40 -2.83 -25.82 -24.01
CA MET A 40 -1.64 -25.29 -23.34
C MET A 40 -0.41 -26.19 -23.51
N VAL A 41 -0.61 -27.49 -23.49
CA VAL A 41 0.47 -28.48 -23.60
C VAL A 41 0.91 -28.62 -25.07
N LYS A 42 -0.04 -28.83 -25.99
CA LYS A 42 0.25 -29.00 -27.42
C LYS A 42 0.77 -27.72 -28.09
N SER A 43 0.49 -26.53 -27.54
CA SER A 43 1.11 -25.29 -28.03
C SER A 43 2.61 -25.21 -27.73
N LYS A 44 3.10 -25.95 -26.72
CA LYS A 44 4.53 -26.00 -26.36
C LYS A 44 5.22 -27.19 -27.01
N ASP A 45 4.56 -28.34 -26.99
CA ASP A 45 5.04 -29.56 -27.62
C ASP A 45 3.86 -30.36 -28.21
N PRO A 46 3.67 -30.31 -29.53
CA PRO A 46 2.57 -31.00 -30.20
C PRO A 46 2.76 -32.53 -30.26
N SER A 47 3.95 -33.04 -29.96
CA SER A 47 4.27 -34.48 -30.02
C SER A 47 3.84 -35.26 -28.78
N LEU A 48 3.41 -34.58 -27.72
CA LEU A 48 3.01 -35.20 -26.47
C LEU A 48 1.75 -36.07 -26.62
N THR A 49 1.82 -37.27 -26.04
CA THR A 49 0.74 -38.24 -26.03
C THR A 49 -0.38 -37.85 -25.08
N ASP A 50 -1.58 -38.36 -25.35
CA ASP A 50 -2.76 -38.08 -24.53
C ASP A 50 -2.61 -38.58 -23.08
N ASP A 51 -1.87 -39.67 -22.86
CA ASP A 51 -1.55 -40.18 -21.51
C ASP A 51 -0.71 -39.18 -20.71
N PHE A 52 0.33 -38.61 -21.34
CA PHE A 52 1.17 -37.60 -20.71
C PHE A 52 0.39 -36.31 -20.43
N ILE A 53 -0.53 -35.93 -21.32
CA ILE A 53 -1.43 -34.79 -21.10
C ILE A 53 -2.34 -35.06 -19.89
N CYS A 54 -2.82 -36.29 -19.70
CA CYS A 54 -3.63 -36.64 -18.52
C CYS A 54 -2.81 -36.56 -17.22
N GLU A 55 -1.54 -36.96 -17.23
CA GLU A 55 -0.64 -36.79 -16.08
C GLU A 55 -0.41 -35.31 -15.75
N ILE A 56 -0.20 -34.47 -16.78
CA ILE A 56 -0.09 -33.02 -16.62
C ILE A 56 -1.38 -32.44 -16.03
N GLU A 57 -2.55 -32.84 -16.55
CA GLU A 57 -3.85 -32.41 -16.01
C GLU A 57 -3.96 -32.73 -14.52
N LYS A 58 -3.61 -33.95 -14.12
CA LYS A 58 -3.63 -34.39 -12.72
C LYS A 58 -2.68 -33.55 -11.85
N HIS A 59 -1.46 -33.32 -12.31
CA HIS A 59 -0.47 -32.50 -11.59
C HIS A 59 -0.92 -31.05 -11.41
N LEU A 60 -1.51 -30.46 -12.45
CA LEU A 60 -2.07 -29.10 -12.37
C LEU A 60 -3.23 -29.03 -11.38
N GLU A 61 -4.08 -30.06 -11.37
CA GLU A 61 -5.20 -30.16 -10.44
C GLU A 61 -4.72 -30.34 -8.98
N GLU A 62 -3.69 -31.14 -8.74
CA GLU A 62 -3.07 -31.29 -7.41
C GLU A 62 -2.48 -29.96 -6.91
N LYS A 63 -1.73 -29.24 -7.76
CA LYS A 63 -1.23 -27.90 -7.43
C LYS A 63 -2.35 -26.90 -7.14
N ARG A 64 -3.45 -26.96 -7.92
CA ARG A 64 -4.61 -26.10 -7.70
C ARG A 64 -5.25 -26.36 -6.32
N LYS A 65 -5.40 -27.63 -5.93
CA LYS A 65 -5.93 -28.01 -4.62
C LYS A 65 -5.05 -27.50 -3.48
N GLN A 66 -3.73 -27.64 -3.59
CA GLN A 66 -2.77 -27.10 -2.61
C GLN A 66 -2.93 -25.59 -2.43
N LYS A 67 -3.05 -24.83 -3.53
CA LYS A 67 -3.30 -23.38 -3.47
C LYS A 67 -4.62 -23.05 -2.75
N ILE A 68 -5.69 -23.79 -3.05
CA ILE A 68 -6.99 -23.60 -2.38
C ILE A 68 -6.88 -23.85 -0.88
N ASP A 69 -6.17 -24.88 -0.45
CA ASP A 69 -6.00 -25.20 0.97
C ASP A 69 -5.22 -24.10 1.72
N LEU A 70 -4.17 -23.56 1.10
CA LEU A 70 -3.44 -22.39 1.63
C LEU A 70 -4.36 -21.17 1.78
N VAL A 71 -5.13 -20.83 0.73
CA VAL A 71 -6.08 -19.71 0.78
C VAL A 71 -7.15 -19.92 1.84
N ARG A 72 -7.65 -21.15 2.02
CA ARG A 72 -8.62 -21.47 3.07
C ARG A 72 -8.04 -21.31 4.46
N ALA A 73 -6.83 -21.81 4.69
CA ALA A 73 -6.13 -21.64 5.96
C ALA A 73 -5.91 -20.15 6.26
N GLN A 74 -5.51 -19.37 5.26
CA GLN A 74 -5.31 -17.93 5.41
C GLN A 74 -6.62 -17.18 5.67
N ARG A 75 -7.72 -17.57 5.01
CA ARG A 75 -9.05 -17.04 5.31
C ARG A 75 -9.46 -17.31 6.77
N GLN A 76 -9.17 -18.49 7.30
CA GLN A 76 -9.45 -18.79 8.71
C GLN A 76 -8.63 -17.91 9.66
N LYS A 77 -7.35 -17.65 9.36
CA LYS A 77 -6.52 -16.70 10.13
C LYS A 77 -7.12 -15.30 10.12
N ILE A 78 -7.58 -14.80 8.96
CA ILE A 78 -8.26 -13.49 8.85
C ILE A 78 -9.53 -13.44 9.71
N LEU A 79 -10.30 -14.53 9.78
CA LEU A 79 -11.50 -14.59 10.63
C LEU A 79 -11.15 -14.51 12.11
N GLN A 80 -10.05 -15.13 12.53
CA GLN A 80 -9.57 -15.10 13.91
C GLN A 80 -8.95 -13.75 14.29
N GLU A 81 -8.26 -13.06 13.37
CA GLU A 81 -7.72 -11.70 13.57
C GLU A 81 -8.82 -10.67 13.85
N ASN A 82 -9.99 -10.83 13.21
CA ASN A 82 -11.14 -9.93 13.36
C ASN A 82 -12.13 -10.36 14.46
N GLY A 83 -11.84 -11.46 15.17
CA GLY A 83 -12.62 -11.88 16.33
C GLY A 83 -12.30 -11.02 17.57
N PRO A 84 -13.16 -11.02 18.61
CA PRO A 84 -12.78 -10.46 19.89
C PRO A 84 -11.50 -11.18 20.36
N ARG A 85 -10.41 -10.42 20.55
CA ARG A 85 -9.07 -10.89 20.94
C ARG A 85 -9.16 -11.95 22.06
N SER A 86 -9.20 -13.22 21.69
CA SER A 86 -8.91 -14.29 22.63
C SER A 86 -7.40 -14.46 22.62
N LYS A 87 -6.78 -14.00 23.71
CA LYS A 87 -5.38 -14.26 24.01
C LYS A 87 -5.21 -15.77 24.17
N SER A 88 -4.78 -16.48 23.13
CA SER A 88 -4.25 -17.82 23.30
C SER A 88 -3.25 -18.15 22.19
N THR A 89 -2.18 -18.79 22.64
CA THR A 89 -0.84 -18.87 22.12
C THR A 89 -0.63 -19.97 21.08
N HIS A 90 0.32 -19.70 20.17
CA HIS A 90 1.38 -20.63 19.74
C HIS A 90 0.95 -21.95 19.07
N ASN A 91 1.16 -22.05 17.76
CA ASN A 91 2.17 -22.95 17.18
C ASN A 91 2.18 -22.95 15.63
N GLN A 92 3.36 -23.32 15.12
CA GLN A 92 3.67 -23.89 13.81
C GLN A 92 4.21 -23.01 12.66
N SER A 93 5.56 -23.05 12.60
CA SER A 93 6.45 -23.37 11.45
C SER A 93 6.58 -22.33 10.34
N GLN A 94 7.64 -21.51 10.37
CA GLN A 94 8.93 -21.76 9.69
C GLN A 94 8.79 -21.94 8.17
N LEU A 95 9.12 -20.89 7.41
CA LEU A 95 10.00 -20.94 6.23
C LEU A 95 10.55 -19.53 5.92
N ASN A 96 11.85 -19.36 6.22
CA ASN A 96 12.87 -18.51 5.58
C ASN A 96 12.91 -16.97 5.75
N PHE A 97 13.89 -16.56 6.57
CA PHE A 97 14.86 -15.45 6.40
C PHE A 97 14.36 -14.02 6.13
N SER A 98 13.99 -13.34 7.21
CA SER A 98 14.56 -12.03 7.56
C SER A 98 14.58 -11.95 9.08
N SER A 99 15.77 -11.80 9.69
CA SER A 99 16.01 -11.91 11.13
C SER A 99 15.54 -10.70 11.95
N ILE A 100 14.42 -10.08 11.54
CA ILE A 100 13.78 -9.00 12.26
C ILE A 100 12.49 -9.58 12.84
N SER A 101 12.44 -9.69 14.17
CA SER A 101 11.23 -10.07 14.91
C SER A 101 10.06 -9.20 14.45
N TYR A 102 8.85 -9.76 14.40
CA TYR A 102 7.64 -9.00 14.04
C TYR A 102 7.52 -7.69 14.83
N ALA A 103 7.92 -7.71 16.11
CA ALA A 103 7.97 -6.53 16.96
C ALA A 103 8.94 -5.46 16.42
N GLU A 104 10.13 -5.86 15.98
CA GLU A 104 11.13 -4.95 15.40
C GLU A 104 10.69 -4.40 14.04
N LYS A 105 9.97 -5.20 13.24
CA LYS A 105 9.39 -4.75 11.96
C LYS A 105 8.32 -3.69 12.20
N GLN A 106 7.45 -3.90 13.19
CA GLN A 106 6.45 -2.90 13.60
C GLN A 106 7.10 -1.62 14.12
N SER A 107 8.14 -1.74 14.96
CA SER A 107 8.91 -0.59 15.43
C SER A 107 9.52 0.21 14.29
N LYS A 108 10.15 -0.43 13.31
CA LYS A 108 10.72 0.25 12.14
C LYS A 108 9.67 0.95 11.28
N ILE A 109 8.49 0.36 11.11
CA ILE A 109 7.37 0.98 10.39
C ILE A 109 6.90 2.23 11.12
N LEU A 110 6.69 2.13 12.44
CA LEU A 110 6.29 3.27 13.27
C LEU A 110 7.33 4.38 13.26
N GLU A 111 8.61 4.04 13.32
CA GLU A 111 9.71 4.99 13.24
C GLU A 111 9.76 5.69 11.87
N THR A 112 9.51 4.96 10.79
CA THR A 112 9.43 5.52 9.43
C THR A 112 8.25 6.48 9.30
N ILE A 113 7.09 6.14 9.87
CA ILE A 113 5.90 7.00 9.89
C ILE A 113 6.18 8.27 10.69
N LYS A 114 6.73 8.14 11.90
CA LYS A 114 7.12 9.29 12.73
C LYS A 114 8.10 10.21 12.00
N ARG A 115 9.10 9.65 11.32
CA ARG A 115 10.07 10.43 10.55
C ARG A 115 9.42 11.20 9.40
N ARG A 116 8.48 10.57 8.68
CA ARG A 116 7.73 11.24 7.60
C ARG A 116 6.89 12.38 8.14
N GLN A 117 6.17 12.15 9.25
CA GLN A 117 5.37 13.18 9.90
C GLN A 117 6.23 14.34 10.40
N GLN A 118 7.41 14.07 10.96
CA GLN A 118 8.33 15.12 11.40
C GLN A 118 8.78 16.01 10.24
N ILE A 119 9.14 15.42 9.10
CA ILE A 119 9.54 16.18 7.91
C ILE A 119 8.40 17.07 7.41
N GLU A 120 7.15 16.59 7.48
CA GLU A 120 5.98 17.36 7.07
C GLU A 120 5.72 18.54 8.01
N ILE A 121 5.83 18.32 9.33
CA ILE A 121 5.75 19.38 10.34
C ILE A 121 6.85 20.43 10.11
N ASP A 122 8.10 20.01 9.92
CA ASP A 122 9.23 20.92 9.71
C ASP A 122 9.02 21.78 8.46
N LYS A 123 8.49 21.19 7.37
CA LYS A 123 8.13 21.94 6.15
C LYS A 123 7.01 22.95 6.38
N MET A 124 6.01 22.61 7.19
CA MET A 124 4.93 23.54 7.52
C MET A 124 5.45 24.72 8.33
N ILE A 125 6.32 24.46 9.32
CA ILE A 125 6.96 25.50 10.13
C ILE A 125 7.82 26.42 9.24
N GLU A 126 8.63 25.85 8.34
CA GLU A 126 9.47 26.62 7.42
C GLU A 126 8.63 27.53 6.50
N GLN A 127 7.50 27.01 5.98
CA GLN A 127 6.58 27.81 5.17
C GLN A 127 5.93 28.95 5.95
N GLU A 128 5.54 28.70 7.20
CA GLU A 128 4.94 29.71 8.06
C GLU A 128 5.94 30.83 8.38
N GLN A 129 7.18 30.47 8.72
CA GLN A 129 8.27 31.43 8.93
C GLN A 129 8.58 32.26 7.68
N LEU A 130 8.57 31.63 6.50
CA LEU A 130 8.79 32.34 5.24
C LEU A 130 7.68 33.36 4.97
N LYS A 131 6.42 33.01 5.23
CA LYS A 131 5.29 33.94 5.10
C LYS A 131 5.40 35.09 6.09
N GLU A 132 5.73 34.81 7.35
CA GLU A 132 5.91 35.85 8.37
C GLU A 132 7.04 36.83 7.98
N GLN A 133 8.14 36.31 7.44
CA GLN A 133 9.25 37.14 6.96
C GLN A 133 8.84 38.00 5.76
N GLN A 134 8.11 37.43 4.80
CA GLN A 134 7.59 38.18 3.65
C GLN A 134 6.64 39.31 4.09
N GLU A 135 5.80 39.06 5.09
CA GLU A 135 4.92 40.07 5.65
C GLU A 135 5.70 41.21 6.33
N LYS A 136 6.72 40.87 7.14
CA LYS A 136 7.62 41.86 7.76
C LYS A 136 8.35 42.71 6.72
N ASP A 137 8.86 42.08 5.66
CA ASP A 137 9.55 42.77 4.57
C ASP A 137 8.60 43.71 3.81
N MET A 138 7.36 43.29 3.57
CA MET A 138 6.33 44.12 2.94
C MET A 138 5.97 45.32 3.81
N GLN A 139 5.77 45.12 5.11
CA GLN A 139 5.48 46.20 6.06
C GLN A 139 6.64 47.20 6.13
N GLN A 140 7.90 46.74 6.15
CA GLN A 140 9.06 47.64 6.10
C GLN A 140 9.13 48.45 4.79
N LYS A 141 8.83 47.84 3.64
CA LYS A 141 8.80 48.55 2.35
C LYS A 141 7.74 49.64 2.35
N LEU A 142 6.55 49.34 2.85
CA LEU A 142 5.47 50.32 2.98
C LEU A 142 5.85 51.47 3.91
N LEU A 143 6.46 51.16 5.06
CA LEU A 143 6.92 52.19 6.01
C LEU A 143 8.00 53.09 5.39
N LYS A 144 8.98 52.53 4.68
CA LYS A 144 10.02 53.30 3.98
C LYS A 144 9.42 54.22 2.91
N GLN A 145 8.45 53.73 2.13
CA GLN A 145 7.74 54.57 1.15
C GLN A 145 6.93 55.68 1.81
N ALA A 146 6.24 55.39 2.92
CA ALA A 146 5.50 56.39 3.67
C ALA A 146 6.41 57.49 4.23
N ILE A 147 7.57 57.12 4.78
CA ILE A 147 8.59 58.07 5.26
C ILE A 147 9.13 58.93 4.11
N GLN A 148 9.49 58.32 2.97
CA GLN A 148 9.95 59.08 1.80
C GLN A 148 8.89 60.09 1.32
N ARG A 149 7.63 59.67 1.19
CA ARG A 149 6.52 60.57 0.83
C ARG A 149 6.36 61.70 1.84
N ALA A 150 6.40 61.40 3.15
CA ALA A 150 6.30 62.41 4.19
C ALA A 150 7.48 63.39 4.20
N THR A 151 8.69 62.94 3.85
CA THR A 151 9.87 63.80 3.70
C THR A 151 9.75 64.72 2.50
N ILE A 152 9.31 64.20 1.35
CA ILE A 152 9.05 65.01 0.14
C ILE A 152 7.99 66.09 0.43
N LEU A 153 6.87 65.71 1.05
CA LEU A 153 5.81 66.65 1.42
C LEU A 153 6.28 67.73 2.42
N ARG A 154 7.18 67.38 3.35
CA ARG A 154 7.81 68.35 4.26
C ARG A 154 8.81 69.27 3.55
N GLY A 155 9.54 68.78 2.54
CA GLY A 155 10.41 69.58 1.69
C GLY A 155 9.62 70.62 0.88
N ILE A 156 8.54 70.19 0.23
CA ILE A 156 7.65 71.06 -0.54
C ILE A 156 7.04 72.16 0.36
N LYS A 157 6.56 71.81 1.57
CA LYS A 157 6.02 72.80 2.52
C LYS A 157 7.05 73.84 2.98
N LYS A 158 8.34 73.49 3.04
CA LYS A 158 9.41 74.43 3.38
C LYS A 158 9.75 75.38 2.23
N GLU A 159 9.61 74.94 0.98
CA GLU A 159 9.83 75.77 -0.22
C GLU A 159 8.64 76.68 -0.52
N THR A 160 7.41 76.29 -0.16
CA THR A 160 6.20 77.11 -0.38
C THR A 160 5.88 78.10 0.74
N GLY A 161 6.66 78.14 1.84
CA GLY A 161 6.60 79.19 2.86
C GLY A 161 5.18 79.59 3.28
N VAL A 162 4.37 78.64 3.75
CA VAL A 162 3.09 78.97 4.41
C VAL A 162 3.27 78.74 5.91
N GLN A 163 3.40 79.86 6.63
CA GLN A 163 3.23 79.95 8.09
C GLN A 163 1.78 79.64 8.49
#